data_AF-A0A7D8BC79-F1
#
_entry.id   AF-A0A7D8BC79-F1
#
_cell.length_a   1.000
_cell.length_b   1.000
_cell.length_c   1.000
_cell.angle_alpha   90.00
_cell.angle_beta   90.00
_cell.angle_gamma   90.00
#
_symmetry.space_group_name_H-M   'P 1'
#
loop_
_entity.id
_entity.type
_entity.pdbx_description
1 polymer ?
#
loop_
_entity_poly.entity_id
_entity_poly.type
_entity_poly.pdbx_seq_one_letter_code
_entity_poly.pdbx_strand_id
1 'polypeptide(L)'
;MAQLEVPEKYAAELQELALRDDRAIQDILAEAMDAYLSFRFTEPQLTAVQSQRLQHSLAQAERRELVSEPEVEAFFDDWEKEARLQ
;
A
#
# COMPACT_ATOMS: atom_id res chain seq x y z
N MET A 1 13.98 19.23 14.87
CA MET A 1 13.33 17.90 14.96
C MET A 1 11.87 18.14 15.27
N ALA A 2 10.94 17.54 14.54
CA ALA A 2 9.51 17.70 14.82
C ALA A 2 9.19 17.00 16.15
N GLN A 3 8.55 17.70 17.10
CA GLN A 3 8.03 17.09 18.31
C GLN A 3 6.72 16.39 17.96
N LEU A 4 6.65 15.09 18.26
CA LEU A 4 5.43 14.32 18.07
C LEU A 4 4.48 14.66 19.23
N GLU A 5 3.38 15.35 18.93
CA GLU A 5 2.35 15.61 19.94
C GLU A 5 1.45 14.38 20.07
N VAL A 6 1.51 13.72 21.23
CA VAL A 6 0.62 12.62 21.56
C VAL A 6 -0.69 13.20 22.10
N PRO A 7 -1.86 12.84 21.53
CA PRO A 7 -3.13 13.26 22.08
C PRO A 7 -3.29 12.85 23.55
N GLU A 8 -3.71 13.77 24.42
CA GLU A 8 -3.79 13.55 25.88
C GLU A 8 -4.58 12.29 26.27
N LYS A 9 -5.61 11.93 25.48
CA LYS A 9 -6.42 10.73 25.69
C LYS A 9 -5.60 9.42 25.71
N TYR A 10 -4.42 9.40 25.09
CA TYR A 10 -3.53 8.22 25.07
C TYR A 10 -2.38 8.32 26.09
N ALA A 11 -2.23 9.45 26.78
CA ALA A 11 -1.10 9.66 27.69
C ALA A 11 -1.13 8.68 28.88
N ALA A 12 -2.32 8.42 29.43
CA ALA A 12 -2.48 7.48 30.55
C ALA A 12 -2.12 6.04 30.13
N GLU A 13 -2.61 5.59 28.98
CA GLU A 13 -2.33 4.25 28.45
C GLU A 13 -0.85 4.05 28.13
N LEU A 14 -0.19 5.06 27.54
CA LEU A 14 1.24 5.01 27.26
C LEU A 14 2.09 5.02 28.53
N GLN A 15 1.69 5.80 29.54
CA GLN A 15 2.37 5.83 30.83
C GLN A 15 2.26 4.48 31.54
N GLU A 16 1.09 3.85 31.50
CA GLU A 16 0.88 2.50 32.06
C GLU A 16 1.73 1.45 31.33
N LEU A 17 1.77 1.51 30.00
CA LEU A 17 2.60 0.61 29.18
C LEU A 17 4.09 0.77 29.49
N ALA A 18 4.56 2.01 29.60
CA ALA A 18 5.94 2.35 29.94
C ALA A 18 6.34 1.82 31.31
N LEU A 19 5.46 1.95 32.31
CA LEU A 19 5.69 1.42 33.66
C LEU A 19 5.70 -0.11 33.68
N ARG A 20 4.79 -0.75 32.93
CA ARG A 20 4.69 -2.21 32.86
C ARG A 20 5.93 -2.83 32.23
N ASP A 21 6.43 -2.21 31.16
CA ASP A 21 7.49 -2.77 30.33
C ASP A 21 8.89 -2.25 30.74
N ASP A 22 8.98 -1.41 31.79
CA ASP A 22 10.21 -0.74 32.26
C ASP A 22 10.96 0.00 31.14
N ARG A 23 10.20 0.76 30.34
CA ARG A 23 10.69 1.45 29.15
C ARG A 23 10.31 2.92 29.16
N ALA A 24 11.07 3.75 28.44
CA ALA A 24 10.65 5.13 28.22
C ALA A 24 9.47 5.19 27.24
N ILE A 25 8.52 6.08 27.47
CA ILE A 25 7.39 6.34 26.56
C ILE A 25 7.89 6.64 25.13
N GLN A 26 9.04 7.32 25.02
CA GLN A 26 9.65 7.66 23.73
C GLN A 26 10.03 6.42 22.92
N ASP A 27 10.52 5.37 23.58
CA ASP A 27 10.91 4.11 22.92
C ASP A 27 9.69 3.34 22.42
N ILE A 28 8.60 3.37 23.19
CA ILE A 28 7.31 2.77 22.81
C ILE A 28 6.72 3.50 21.60
N LEU A 29 6.79 4.84 21.58
CA LEU A 29 6.33 5.65 20.45
C LEU A 29 7.16 5.40 19.20
N ALA A 30 8.49 5.33 19.32
CA ALA A 30 9.38 5.04 18.21
C ALA A 30 9.06 3.67 17.60
N GLU A 31 8.91 2.63 18.43
CA GLU A 31 8.55 1.28 17.98
C GLU A 31 7.17 1.24 17.29
N ALA A 32 6.16 1.90 17.86
CA ALA A 32 4.83 1.95 17.27
C ALA A 32 4.82 2.68 15.92
N MET A 33 5.61 3.76 15.80
CA MET A 33 5.80 4.47 14.54
C MET A 33 6.51 3.60 13.51
N ASP A 34 7.59 2.93 13.90
CA ASP A 34 8.33 2.04 13.00
C ASP A 34 7.46 0.87 12.53
N ALA A 35 6.65 0.28 13.41
CA ALA A 35 5.71 -0.78 13.05
C ALA A 35 4.63 -0.27 12.07
N TYR A 36 4.07 0.91 12.30
CA TYR A 36 3.07 1.51 11.42
C TYR A 36 3.66 1.91 10.06
N LEU A 37 4.83 2.53 10.05
CA LEU A 37 5.53 2.90 8.82
C LEU A 37 5.94 1.66 8.04
N SER A 38 6.45 0.63 8.72
CA SER A 38 6.74 -0.66 8.10
C SER A 38 5.48 -1.25 7.51
N PHE A 39 4.37 -1.35 8.25
CA PHE A 39 3.11 -1.86 7.72
C PHE A 39 2.59 -1.07 6.51
N ARG A 40 2.65 0.27 6.56
CA ARG A 40 2.06 1.15 5.55
C ARG A 40 2.94 1.39 4.32
N PHE A 41 4.25 1.32 4.51
CA PHE A 41 5.26 1.53 3.47
C PHE A 41 6.07 0.27 3.18
N THR A 42 5.60 -0.92 3.61
CA THR A 42 6.04 -2.16 2.98
C THR A 42 5.68 -2.00 1.52
N GLU A 43 6.68 -1.80 0.66
CA GLU A 43 6.47 -1.81 -0.79
C GLU A 43 5.64 -3.06 -1.10
N PRO A 44 4.54 -2.93 -1.86
CA PRO A 44 3.81 -4.11 -2.28
C PRO A 44 4.82 -4.98 -3.03
N GLN A 45 5.23 -6.07 -2.40
CA GLN A 45 6.09 -7.04 -3.05
C GLN A 45 5.26 -7.62 -4.18
N LEU A 46 5.52 -7.12 -5.39
CA LEU A 46 4.91 -7.67 -6.58
C LEU A 46 5.24 -9.15 -6.56
N THR A 47 4.20 -9.99 -6.58
CA THR A 47 4.40 -11.41 -6.80
C THR A 47 5.22 -11.60 -8.09
N ALA A 48 5.97 -12.69 -8.19
CA ALA A 48 6.75 -12.98 -9.40
C ALA A 48 5.89 -12.88 -10.67
N VAL A 49 4.63 -13.30 -10.59
CA VAL A 49 3.63 -13.22 -11.67
C VAL A 49 3.29 -11.77 -12.02
N GLN A 50 3.03 -10.91 -11.03
CA GLN A 50 2.74 -9.49 -11.26
C GLN A 50 3.94 -8.74 -11.82
N SER A 51 5.14 -9.02 -11.31
CA SER A 51 6.39 -8.45 -11.82
C SER A 51 6.62 -8.85 -13.29
N GLN A 52 6.45 -10.13 -13.61
CA GLN A 52 6.58 -10.65 -14.98
C GLN A 52 5.55 -10.04 -15.93
N ARG A 53 4.29 -9.87 -15.48
CA ARG A 53 3.24 -9.21 -16.26
C ARG A 53 3.60 -7.75 -16.57
N LEU A 54 4.07 -7.01 -15.58
CA LEU A 54 4.48 -5.61 -15.77
C LEU A 54 5.68 -5.49 -16.72
N GLN A 55 6.68 -6.36 -16.59
CA GLN A 55 7.82 -6.42 -17.50
C GLN A 55 7.38 -6.72 -18.94
N HIS A 56 6.42 -7.64 -19.12
CA HIS A 56 5.86 -7.94 -20.43
C HIS A 56 5.13 -6.73 -21.03
N SER A 57 4.25 -6.09 -20.26
CA SER A 57 3.53 -4.89 -20.71
C SER A 57 4.47 -3.72 -21.03
N LEU A 58 5.56 -3.55 -20.27
CA LEU A 58 6.59 -2.55 -20.54
C LEU A 58 7.31 -2.84 -21.87
N ALA A 59 7.71 -4.09 -22.09
CA ALA A 59 8.37 -4.51 -23.33
C ALA A 59 7.47 -4.34 -24.57
N GLN A 60 6.15 -4.52 -24.42
CA GLN A 60 5.17 -4.23 -25.49
C GLN A 60 5.06 -2.73 -25.77
N ALA A 61 5.04 -1.91 -24.71
CA ALA A 61 5.01 -0.45 -24.83
C ALA A 61 6.26 0.10 -25.56
N GLU A 62 7.45 -0.41 -25.24
CA GLU A 62 8.71 -0.05 -25.91
C GLU A 62 8.71 -0.40 -27.41
N ARG A 63 8.02 -1.49 -27.78
CA ARG A 63 7.86 -1.92 -29.18
C ARG A 63 6.75 -1.16 -29.93
N ARG A 64 6.06 -0.22 -29.25
CA ARG A 64 4.85 0.46 -29.76
C ARG A 64 3.71 -0.51 -30.09
N GLU A 65 3.74 -1.71 -29.54
CA GLU A 65 2.63 -2.67 -29.55
C GLU A 65 1.67 -2.30 -28.41
N LEU A 66 1.24 -1.04 -28.39
CA LEU A 66 0.24 -0.55 -27.44
C LEU A 66 -1.14 -0.81 -28.01
N VAL A 67 -2.03 -1.36 -27.19
CA VAL A 67 -3.45 -1.46 -27.51
C VAL A 67 -3.98 -0.03 -27.67
N SER A 68 -4.58 0.25 -28.83
CA SER A 68 -5.12 1.57 -29.12
C SER A 68 -6.37 1.84 -28.28
N GLU A 69 -6.64 3.11 -27.99
CA GLU A 69 -7.85 3.53 -27.24
C GLU A 69 -9.15 2.92 -27.82
N PRO A 70 -9.37 2.86 -29.15
CA PRO A 70 -10.55 2.20 -29.72
C PRO A 70 -10.62 0.68 -29.45
N GLU A 71 -9.48 -0.01 -29.39
CA GLU A 71 -9.44 -1.45 -29.06
C GLU A 71 -9.76 -1.70 -27.58
N VAL A 72 -9.35 -0.78 -26.71
CA VAL A 72 -9.72 -0.83 -25.28
C VAL A 72 -11.21 -0.56 -25.10
N GLU A 73 -11.76 0.46 -25.76
CA GLU A 73 -13.20 0.76 -25.72
C GLU A 73 -14.05 -0.41 -26.21
N ALA A 74 -13.69 -1.01 -27.36
CA ALA A 74 -14.39 -2.17 -27.91
C ALA A 74 -14.38 -3.38 -26.95
N PHE A 75 -13.24 -3.62 -26.28
CA PHE A 75 -13.13 -4.69 -25.28
C PHE A 75 -14.09 -4.47 -24.09
N PHE A 76 -14.18 -3.24 -23.58
CA PHE A 76 -15.09 -2.93 -22.46
C PHE A 76 -16.56 -2.99 -22.87
N ASP A 77 -16.90 -2.50 -24.07
CA ASP A 77 -18.26 -2.57 -24.61
C ASP A 77 -18.73 -4.02 -24.77
N ASP A 78 -17.85 -4.92 -25.23
CA ASP A 78 -18.18 -6.33 -25.41
C ASP A 78 -18.27 -7.06 -24.07
N TRP A 79 -17.38 -6.76 -23.12
CA TRP A 79 -17.47 -7.27 -21.76
C TRP A 79 -18.78 -6.85 -21.06
N GLU A 80 -19.20 -5.59 -21.22
CA GLU A 80 -20.45 -5.09 -20.61
C GLU A 80 -21.69 -5.77 -21.23
N LYS A 81 -21.67 -6.06 -22.54
CA LYS A 81 -22.74 -6.82 -23.20
C LYS A 81 -22.82 -8.26 -22.69
N GLU A 82 -21.68 -8.93 -22.50
CA GLU A 82 -21.63 -10.29 -21.96
C GLU A 82 -22.10 -10.35 -20.51
N ALA A 83 -21.71 -9.38 -19.67
CA ALA A 83 -22.11 -9.31 -18.27
C ALA A 83 -23.62 -9.09 -18.07
N ARG A 84 -24.31 -8.48 -19.04
CA ARG A 84 -25.77 -8.26 -19.02
C ARG A 84 -26.60 -9.46 -19.50
N LEU A 85 -25.96 -10.45 -20.12
CA LEU A 85 -26.61 -11.67 -20.62
C LEU A 85 -26.57 -12.83 -19.60
N GLN A 86 -25.94 -12.62 -18.44
CA GLN A 86 -25.92 -13.53 -17.28
C GLN A 86 -26.93 -13.09 -16.23
#